data_AF-A0A0L0AFZ1-F1
#
_entry.id   AF-A0A0L0AFZ1-F1
#
_cell.length_a   1.000
_cell.length_b   1.000
_cell.length_c   1.000
_cell.angle_alpha   90.00
_cell.angle_beta   90.00
_cell.angle_gamma   90.00
#
_symmetry.space_group_name_H-M   'P 1'
#
loop_
_entity.id
_entity.type
_entity.pdbx_description
1 polymer ?
#
loop_
_entity_poly.entity_id
_entity_poly.type
_entity_poly.pdbx_seq_one_letter_code
_entity_poly.pdbx_strand_id
1 'polypeptide(L)'
;MSTCPSLPKSVESLNLELLDFDTPQSCNLPENLKSLNIWNCTNLVLPTKLPGTLMDINIHSQAYDNWSVEPEELPPGVRIHTARININPRCYTRPDVSFNGLSMESSLSFKSGDILYGLHSPRNKVYNGIHTVGGATRNEIIIQNTLTNAVWDRYSPEKYSSDAVIKRTLSDPERGLSFKEFLATHPRYDVTSEQFSTLSATDKWTKTSKAGLEFQTKVRQRGVIFCVDKLIDSIPEIATKDDENHGDAITAHELRWIYRHRHEESIKKNVSFSLGGRLVSHDTVFSLRGWDLYHPKSEQRAQPIPLAV
;
A
#
# COMPACT_ATOMS: atom_id res chain seq x y z
N MET A 1 20.99 14.04 -37.56
CA MET A 1 19.53 14.23 -37.45
C MET A 1 18.91 12.86 -37.35
N SER A 2 18.38 12.52 -36.17
CA SER A 2 17.66 11.28 -35.95
C SER A 2 16.23 11.46 -36.49
N THR A 3 15.70 10.48 -37.21
CA THR A 3 14.26 10.39 -37.53
C THR A 3 13.76 9.05 -37.01
N CYS A 4 12.46 8.94 -36.72
CA CYS A 4 11.91 7.64 -36.34
C CYS A 4 12.12 6.66 -37.51
N PRO A 5 12.76 5.50 -37.27
CA PRO A 5 13.00 4.53 -38.32
C PRO A 5 11.68 3.97 -38.83
N SER A 6 11.62 3.64 -40.12
CA SER A 6 10.54 2.81 -40.65
C SER A 6 10.68 1.41 -40.07
N LEU A 7 9.67 0.94 -39.34
CA LEU A 7 9.70 -0.34 -38.64
C LEU A 7 8.95 -1.42 -39.44
N PRO A 8 9.55 -2.61 -39.66
CA PRO A 8 8.85 -3.73 -40.27
C PRO A 8 7.62 -4.17 -39.46
N LYS A 9 6.55 -4.61 -40.13
CA LYS A 9 5.34 -5.13 -39.48
C LYS A 9 5.57 -6.38 -38.62
N SER A 10 6.67 -7.11 -38.86
CA SER A 10 7.04 -8.33 -38.13
C SER A 10 7.76 -8.07 -36.81
N VAL A 11 8.03 -6.82 -36.46
CA VAL A 11 8.71 -6.48 -35.20
C VAL A 11 7.79 -6.78 -34.02
N GLU A 12 8.23 -7.68 -33.14
CA GLU A 12 7.54 -8.02 -31.90
C GLU A 12 8.11 -7.31 -30.67
N SER A 13 9.32 -6.76 -30.76
CA SER A 13 9.96 -6.02 -29.67
C SER A 13 10.70 -4.81 -30.20
N LEU A 14 10.43 -3.64 -29.63
CA LEU A 14 11.02 -2.37 -30.02
C LEU A 14 11.75 -1.77 -28.82
N ASN A 15 13.03 -1.46 -29.01
CA ASN A 15 13.82 -0.69 -28.05
C ASN A 15 14.24 0.63 -28.69
N LEU A 16 13.79 1.74 -28.11
CA LEU A 16 14.19 3.10 -28.48
C LEU A 16 15.01 3.64 -27.31
N GLU A 17 16.29 3.86 -27.54
CA GLU A 17 17.22 4.24 -26.48
C GLU A 17 18.08 5.43 -26.92
N LEU A 18 18.17 6.43 -26.04
CA LEU A 18 19.02 7.61 -26.20
C LEU A 18 18.83 8.34 -27.54
N LEU A 19 17.61 8.29 -28.10
CA LEU A 19 17.28 9.02 -29.31
C LEU A 19 17.11 10.50 -28.97
N ASP A 20 17.82 11.35 -29.70
CA ASP A 20 17.73 12.81 -29.57
C ASP A 20 17.22 13.40 -30.89
N PHE A 21 16.03 14.01 -30.83
CA PHE A 21 15.37 14.64 -31.96
C PHE A 21 15.44 16.16 -31.82
N ASP A 22 15.77 16.89 -32.89
CA ASP A 22 15.82 18.35 -32.86
C ASP A 22 14.43 18.98 -32.64
N THR A 23 13.38 18.27 -33.04
CA THR A 23 11.96 18.66 -32.89
C THR A 23 11.12 17.48 -32.41
N PRO A 24 9.96 17.71 -31.77
CA PRO A 24 9.05 16.65 -31.36
C PRO A 24 8.73 15.65 -32.50
N GLN A 25 9.00 14.37 -32.26
CA GLN A 25 8.88 13.32 -33.27
C GLN A 25 8.01 12.17 -32.76
N SER A 26 7.09 11.67 -33.59
CA SER A 26 6.28 10.48 -33.29
C SER A 26 6.81 9.27 -34.07
N CYS A 27 6.86 8.11 -33.43
CA CYS A 27 7.18 6.84 -34.07
C CYS A 27 5.91 5.98 -34.23
N ASN A 28 5.66 5.45 -35.43
CA ASN A 28 4.57 4.51 -35.65
C ASN A 28 4.93 3.14 -35.06
N LEU A 29 4.08 2.59 -34.20
CA LEU A 29 4.29 1.29 -33.59
C LEU A 29 3.82 0.15 -34.53
N PRO A 30 4.59 -0.93 -34.70
CA PRO A 30 4.17 -2.12 -35.45
C PRO A 30 2.94 -2.81 -34.82
N GLU A 31 2.02 -3.34 -35.64
CA GLU A 31 0.77 -3.98 -35.17
C GLU A 31 0.99 -5.25 -34.33
N ASN A 32 2.10 -5.97 -34.56
CA ASN A 32 2.45 -7.22 -33.86
C ASN A 32 3.37 -7.02 -32.66
N LEU A 33 3.57 -5.76 -32.23
CA LEU A 33 4.49 -5.42 -31.16
C LEU A 33 3.99 -5.94 -29.81
N LYS A 34 4.79 -6.78 -29.16
CA LYS A 34 4.53 -7.36 -27.83
C LYS A 34 5.25 -6.61 -26.71
N SER A 35 6.41 -6.03 -26.99
CA SER A 35 7.21 -5.27 -26.01
C SER A 35 7.66 -3.93 -26.57
N LEU A 36 7.47 -2.87 -25.78
CA LEU A 36 7.95 -1.52 -26.07
C LEU A 36 8.85 -1.02 -24.95
N ASN A 37 10.10 -0.70 -25.28
CA ASN A 37 11.06 -0.09 -24.36
C ASN A 37 11.45 1.29 -24.91
N ILE A 38 11.26 2.33 -24.11
CA ILE A 38 11.65 3.71 -24.40
C ILE A 38 12.54 4.18 -23.25
N TRP A 39 13.80 4.48 -23.55
CA TRP A 39 14.79 4.82 -22.55
C TRP A 39 15.53 6.10 -22.89
N ASN A 40 15.28 7.16 -22.11
CA ASN A 40 15.98 8.44 -22.18
C ASN A 40 16.02 9.06 -23.58
N CYS A 41 14.89 8.99 -24.30
CA CYS A 41 14.73 9.70 -25.57
C CYS A 41 14.27 11.14 -25.33
N THR A 42 14.90 12.11 -26.01
CA THR A 42 14.55 13.54 -25.95
C THR A 42 13.70 13.90 -27.16
N ASN A 43 12.66 14.73 -26.96
CA ASN A 43 11.72 15.15 -28.01
C ASN A 43 11.00 13.98 -28.73
N LEU A 44 10.96 12.79 -28.13
CA LEU A 44 10.09 11.71 -28.60
C LEU A 44 8.67 11.93 -28.04
N VAL A 45 7.68 12.08 -28.91
CA VAL A 45 6.27 12.11 -28.52
C VAL A 45 5.84 10.69 -28.16
N LEU A 46 5.41 10.50 -26.92
CA LEU A 46 4.97 9.19 -26.43
C LEU A 46 3.71 8.70 -27.18
N PRO A 47 3.65 7.41 -27.56
CA PRO A 47 2.56 6.89 -28.38
C PRO A 47 1.25 6.84 -27.59
N THR A 48 0.18 7.43 -28.13
CA THR A 48 -1.16 7.37 -27.53
C THR A 48 -2.03 6.26 -28.11
N LYS A 49 -1.71 5.78 -29.31
CA LYS A 49 -2.32 4.60 -29.94
C LYS A 49 -1.40 3.42 -29.80
N LEU A 50 -1.86 2.38 -29.11
CA LEU A 50 -1.05 1.21 -28.79
C LEU A 50 -1.56 -0.03 -29.54
N PRO A 51 -0.67 -0.86 -30.11
CA PRO A 51 -1.04 -2.17 -30.63
C PRO A 51 -1.70 -3.03 -29.55
N GLY A 52 -2.85 -3.64 -29.85
CA GLY A 52 -3.56 -4.50 -28.90
C GLY A 52 -2.81 -5.78 -28.50
N THR A 53 -1.69 -6.08 -29.17
CA THR A 53 -0.78 -7.21 -28.88
C THR A 53 0.29 -6.88 -27.84
N LEU A 54 0.44 -5.60 -27.45
CA LEU A 54 1.42 -5.17 -26.46
C LEU A 54 1.12 -5.77 -25.09
N MET A 55 2.12 -6.43 -24.51
CA MET A 55 2.08 -7.04 -23.19
C MET A 55 2.94 -6.29 -22.18
N ASP A 56 4.01 -5.64 -22.66
CA ASP A 56 5.00 -4.97 -21.83
C ASP A 56 5.37 -3.60 -22.39
N ILE A 57 5.30 -2.58 -21.53
CA ILE A 57 5.69 -1.21 -21.85
C ILE A 57 6.60 -0.69 -20.74
N ASN A 58 7.82 -0.33 -21.09
CA ASN A 58 8.78 0.27 -20.17
C ASN A 58 9.19 1.64 -20.69
N ILE A 59 8.88 2.70 -19.95
CA ILE A 59 9.20 4.09 -20.34
C ILE A 59 9.96 4.75 -19.20
N HIS A 60 11.22 5.08 -19.46
CA HIS A 60 12.07 5.83 -18.54
C HIS A 60 12.52 7.11 -19.23
N SER A 61 12.34 8.24 -18.53
CA SER A 61 12.84 9.53 -19.00
C SER A 61 13.82 10.13 -18.00
N GLN A 62 14.75 10.95 -18.49
CA GLN A 62 15.60 11.75 -17.63
C GLN A 62 14.82 12.91 -16.97
N ALA A 63 13.91 13.54 -17.72
CA ALA A 63 13.05 14.62 -17.25
C ALA A 63 11.63 14.11 -16.98
N TYR A 64 10.86 14.83 -16.16
CA TYR A 64 9.44 14.53 -16.01
C TYR A 64 8.68 14.80 -17.30
N ASP A 65 7.88 13.85 -17.73
CA ASP A 65 7.02 13.98 -18.91
C ASP A 65 5.62 13.45 -18.63
N ASN A 66 4.64 13.86 -19.46
CA ASN A 66 3.26 13.42 -19.34
C ASN A 66 2.89 12.50 -20.50
N TRP A 67 2.29 11.36 -20.17
CA TRP A 67 1.79 10.43 -21.16
C TRP A 67 0.27 10.47 -21.20
N SER A 68 -0.26 11.16 -22.20
CA SER A 68 -1.70 11.38 -22.42
C SER A 68 -2.42 10.20 -23.09
N VAL A 69 -1.97 8.96 -22.87
CA VAL A 69 -2.70 7.77 -23.34
C VAL A 69 -4.05 7.68 -22.62
N GLU A 70 -5.10 7.33 -23.37
CA GLU A 70 -6.43 7.13 -22.79
C GLU A 70 -6.60 5.67 -22.32
N PRO A 71 -7.44 5.41 -21.31
CA PRO A 71 -7.64 4.06 -20.77
C PRO A 71 -8.06 3.05 -21.83
N GLU A 72 -8.84 3.46 -22.83
CA GLU A 72 -9.36 2.60 -23.90
C GLU A 72 -8.29 2.16 -24.89
N GLU A 73 -7.19 2.93 -24.98
CA GLU A 73 -6.04 2.62 -25.83
C GLU A 73 -5.06 1.65 -25.14
N LEU A 74 -5.21 1.39 -23.84
CA LEU A 74 -4.38 0.40 -23.16
C LEU A 74 -4.77 -1.03 -23.55
N PRO A 75 -3.81 -1.83 -24.05
CA PRO A 75 -4.05 -3.23 -24.37
C PRO A 75 -4.52 -4.03 -23.15
N PRO A 76 -5.39 -5.03 -23.32
CA PRO A 76 -5.82 -5.89 -22.22
C PRO A 76 -4.65 -6.58 -21.53
N GLY A 77 -4.58 -6.49 -20.21
CA GLY A 77 -3.55 -7.21 -19.43
C GLY A 77 -2.13 -6.61 -19.50
N VAL A 78 -1.94 -5.45 -20.14
CA VAL A 78 -0.60 -4.87 -20.32
C VAL A 78 0.08 -4.56 -18.99
N ARG A 79 1.41 -4.76 -18.94
CA ARG A 79 2.27 -4.39 -17.82
C ARG A 79 3.04 -3.13 -18.17
N ILE A 80 2.84 -2.09 -17.38
CA ILE A 80 3.42 -0.77 -17.64
C ILE A 80 4.41 -0.46 -16.51
N HIS A 81 5.66 -0.22 -16.86
CA HIS A 81 6.66 0.32 -15.93
C HIS A 81 7.07 1.70 -16.40
N THR A 82 6.96 2.67 -15.50
CA THR A 82 7.34 4.04 -15.81
C THR A 82 8.24 4.63 -14.74
N ALA A 83 9.17 5.47 -15.19
CA ALA A 83 10.00 6.28 -14.33
C ALA A 83 10.05 7.71 -14.86
N ARG A 84 9.63 8.66 -14.01
CA ARG A 84 9.47 10.08 -14.35
C ARG A 84 8.44 10.34 -15.47
N ILE A 85 7.46 9.45 -15.64
CA ILE A 85 6.33 9.65 -16.56
C ILE A 85 5.03 9.70 -15.76
N ASN A 86 4.30 10.80 -15.91
CA ASN A 86 2.95 10.94 -15.41
C ASN A 86 1.97 10.44 -16.46
N ILE A 87 1.49 9.21 -16.30
CA ILE A 87 0.41 8.68 -17.14
C ILE A 87 -0.93 9.33 -16.75
N ASN A 88 -1.83 9.48 -17.73
CA ASN A 88 -3.22 9.86 -17.51
C ASN A 88 -3.82 9.08 -16.31
N PRO A 89 -4.24 9.77 -15.22
CA PRO A 89 -4.72 9.10 -14.00
C PRO A 89 -5.89 8.14 -14.22
N ARG A 90 -6.71 8.36 -15.26
CA ARG A 90 -7.83 7.47 -15.59
C ARG A 90 -7.37 6.05 -15.95
N CYS A 91 -6.14 5.90 -16.44
CA CYS A 91 -5.57 4.59 -16.80
C CYS A 91 -5.47 3.66 -15.59
N TYR A 92 -5.23 4.20 -14.40
CA TYR A 92 -5.12 3.42 -13.17
C TYR A 92 -6.45 2.78 -12.74
N THR A 93 -7.58 3.13 -13.37
CA THR A 93 -8.89 2.51 -13.11
C THR A 93 -9.07 1.17 -13.83
N ARG A 94 -8.15 0.80 -14.76
CA ARG A 94 -8.16 -0.47 -15.47
C ARG A 94 -7.70 -1.61 -14.55
N PRO A 95 -8.58 -2.55 -14.14
CA PRO A 95 -8.23 -3.60 -13.18
C PRO A 95 -7.35 -4.71 -13.77
N ASP A 96 -7.35 -4.84 -15.10
CA ASP A 96 -6.57 -5.82 -15.85
C ASP A 96 -5.13 -5.37 -16.10
N VAL A 97 -4.85 -4.06 -16.03
CA VAL A 97 -3.53 -3.47 -16.25
C VAL A 97 -2.74 -3.44 -14.95
N SER A 98 -1.43 -3.68 -15.03
CA SER A 98 -0.52 -3.51 -13.89
C SER A 98 0.47 -2.38 -14.12
N PHE A 99 0.78 -1.64 -13.05
CA PHE A 99 1.66 -0.49 -13.07
C PHE A 99 2.81 -0.71 -12.10
N ASN A 100 4.05 -0.63 -12.59
CA ASN A 100 5.26 -0.84 -11.81
C ASN A 100 5.25 -2.16 -11.02
N GLY A 101 4.75 -3.22 -11.66
CA GLY A 101 4.62 -4.57 -11.09
C GLY A 101 3.47 -4.74 -10.09
N LEU A 102 2.48 -3.83 -10.07
CA LEU A 102 1.36 -3.88 -9.13
C LEU A 102 -0.01 -3.75 -9.79
N SER A 103 -0.99 -4.44 -9.22
CA SER A 103 -2.40 -4.12 -9.43
C SER A 103 -2.81 -2.86 -8.65
N MET A 104 -3.76 -2.11 -9.20
CA MET A 104 -4.35 -0.94 -8.53
C MET A 104 -5.57 -1.26 -7.67
N GLU A 105 -5.99 -2.53 -7.62
CA GLU A 105 -7.23 -2.96 -6.95
C GLU A 105 -7.33 -2.47 -5.51
N SER A 106 -6.26 -2.61 -4.72
CA SER A 106 -6.22 -2.16 -3.33
C SER A 106 -6.34 -0.63 -3.21
N SER A 107 -5.66 0.11 -4.10
CA SER A 107 -5.70 1.58 -4.10
C SER A 107 -7.08 2.10 -4.52
N LEU A 108 -7.73 1.47 -5.51
CA LEU A 108 -9.07 1.82 -5.97
C LEU A 108 -10.16 1.44 -4.95
N SER A 109 -9.94 0.39 -4.17
CA SER A 109 -10.88 -0.07 -3.14
C SER A 109 -10.80 0.72 -1.85
N PHE A 110 -9.73 1.51 -1.66
CA PHE A 110 -9.53 2.33 -0.46
C PHE A 110 -10.59 3.42 -0.36
N LYS A 111 -11.23 3.54 0.81
CA LYS A 111 -12.26 4.55 1.09
C LYS A 111 -11.75 5.55 2.11
N SER A 112 -12.25 6.78 2.03
CA SER A 112 -11.94 7.79 3.06
C SER A 112 -12.31 7.26 4.45
N GLY A 113 -11.37 7.39 5.39
CA GLY A 113 -11.47 6.87 6.75
C GLY A 113 -10.91 5.46 6.94
N ASP A 114 -10.55 4.73 5.88
CA ASP A 114 -9.77 3.50 5.95
C ASP A 114 -8.32 3.78 6.38
N ILE A 115 -7.50 2.75 6.49
CA ILE A 115 -6.08 2.88 6.82
C ILE A 115 -5.25 1.73 6.22
N LEU A 116 -4.02 2.05 5.83
CA LEU A 116 -3.03 1.12 5.31
C LEU A 116 -2.06 0.69 6.40
N TYR A 117 -1.81 -0.61 6.44
CA TYR A 117 -0.77 -1.25 7.23
C TYR A 117 0.14 -2.07 6.31
N GLY A 118 1.27 -2.55 6.85
CA GLY A 118 2.26 -3.32 6.12
C GLY A 118 3.65 -2.68 6.13
N LEU A 119 4.63 -3.41 5.57
CA LEU A 119 6.00 -2.95 5.45
C LEU A 119 6.08 -1.67 4.61
N HIS A 120 7.04 -0.79 4.93
CA HIS A 120 7.16 0.53 4.31
C HIS A 120 7.16 0.50 2.78
N SER A 121 8.03 -0.32 2.17
CA SER A 121 8.20 -0.36 0.72
C SER A 121 6.94 -0.85 -0.01
N PRO A 122 6.33 -2.01 0.32
CA PRO A 122 5.07 -2.44 -0.29
C PRO A 122 3.90 -1.47 -0.06
N ARG A 123 3.70 -1.05 1.20
CA ARG A 123 2.61 -0.16 1.58
C ARG A 123 2.68 1.18 0.85
N ASN A 124 3.88 1.73 0.67
CA ASN A 124 4.06 3.00 -0.05
C ASN A 124 3.62 2.92 -1.50
N LYS A 125 3.70 1.75 -2.13
CA LYS A 125 3.24 1.62 -3.52
C LYS A 125 1.71 1.72 -3.60
N VAL A 126 0.98 1.06 -2.70
CA VAL A 126 -0.49 1.19 -2.59
C VAL A 126 -0.89 2.62 -2.20
N TYR A 127 -0.17 3.22 -1.25
CA TYR A 127 -0.34 4.61 -0.83
C TYR A 127 -0.20 5.58 -2.01
N ASN A 128 0.86 5.46 -2.81
CA ASN A 128 1.06 6.29 -4.00
C ASN A 128 -0.10 6.11 -4.99
N GLY A 129 -0.56 4.88 -5.19
CA GLY A 129 -1.73 4.61 -6.03
C GLY A 129 -2.99 5.34 -5.55
N ILE A 130 -3.26 5.37 -4.23
CA ILE A 130 -4.38 6.12 -3.65
C ILE A 130 -4.25 7.62 -3.94
N HIS A 131 -3.05 8.19 -3.79
CA HIS A 131 -2.82 9.60 -4.12
C HIS A 131 -3.03 9.90 -5.60
N THR A 132 -2.59 9.00 -6.49
CA THR A 132 -2.72 9.18 -7.93
C THR A 132 -4.18 9.17 -8.39
N VAL A 133 -5.02 8.31 -7.82
CA VAL A 133 -6.43 8.17 -8.24
C VAL A 133 -7.40 9.03 -7.43
N GLY A 134 -7.11 9.26 -6.14
CA GLY A 134 -8.01 9.91 -5.18
C GLY A 134 -7.64 11.34 -4.81
N GLY A 135 -6.48 11.85 -5.24
CA GLY A 135 -6.07 13.22 -4.95
C GLY A 135 -5.83 13.52 -3.46
N ALA A 136 -5.49 12.49 -2.68
CA ALA A 136 -5.30 12.61 -1.23
C ALA A 136 -4.25 13.66 -0.84
N THR A 137 -4.42 14.27 0.34
CA THR A 137 -3.51 15.32 0.85
C THR A 137 -2.48 14.77 1.84
N ARG A 138 -1.38 15.52 2.06
CA ARG A 138 -0.25 15.08 2.91
C ARG A 138 -0.62 14.77 4.38
N ASN A 139 -1.67 15.40 4.91
CA ASN A 139 -2.07 15.28 6.32
C ASN A 139 -3.24 14.31 6.55
N GLU A 140 -3.66 13.61 5.49
CA GLU A 140 -4.71 12.62 5.56
C GLU A 140 -4.23 11.36 6.26
N ILE A 141 -5.10 10.78 7.09
CA ILE A 141 -4.79 9.58 7.89
C ILE A 141 -4.99 8.34 7.02
N ILE A 142 -4.06 8.13 6.09
CA ILE A 142 -4.05 6.97 5.19
C ILE A 142 -3.19 5.85 5.75
N ILE A 143 -2.09 6.13 6.45
CA ILE A 143 -1.21 5.12 7.06
C ILE A 143 -1.27 5.20 8.59
N GLN A 144 -1.07 4.07 9.27
CA GLN A 144 -1.06 4.03 10.74
C GLN A 144 -0.05 4.99 11.37
N ASN A 145 1.13 5.14 10.76
CA ASN A 145 2.17 6.04 11.26
C ASN A 145 1.66 7.47 11.44
N THR A 146 0.82 7.97 10.52
CA THR A 146 0.26 9.33 10.59
C THR A 146 -0.58 9.52 11.84
N LEU A 147 -1.48 8.57 12.13
CA LEU A 147 -2.32 8.61 13.33
C LEU A 147 -1.52 8.47 14.61
N THR A 148 -0.62 7.47 14.66
CA THR A 148 0.16 7.16 15.86
C THR A 148 1.11 8.28 16.22
N ASN A 149 1.88 8.81 15.26
CA ASN A 149 2.85 9.87 15.50
C ASN A 149 2.19 11.21 15.88
N ALA A 150 0.93 11.44 15.47
CA ALA A 150 0.20 12.64 15.88
C ALA A 150 -0.21 12.57 17.36
N VAL A 151 -0.56 11.38 17.85
CA VAL A 151 -1.07 11.16 19.21
C VAL A 151 0.01 10.86 20.23
N TRP A 152 1.08 10.16 19.83
CA TRP A 152 2.18 9.76 20.71
C TRP A 152 3.53 9.91 19.99
N ASP A 153 4.48 10.56 20.66
CA ASP A 153 5.82 10.80 20.13
C ASP A 153 6.85 9.91 20.83
N ARG A 154 7.64 9.19 20.04
CA ARG A 154 8.73 8.35 20.53
C ARG A 154 9.82 9.13 21.28
N TYR A 155 9.95 10.43 21.01
CA TYR A 155 10.91 11.30 21.69
C TYR A 155 10.36 11.90 22.99
N SER A 156 9.06 11.75 23.25
CA SER A 156 8.39 12.12 24.50
C SER A 156 7.48 10.99 24.97
N PRO A 157 8.03 9.79 25.23
CA PRO A 157 7.25 8.55 25.36
C PRO A 157 6.33 8.51 26.59
N GLU A 158 6.56 9.37 27.57
CA GLU A 158 5.83 9.41 28.86
C GLU A 158 4.52 10.21 28.81
N LYS A 159 4.17 10.81 27.67
CA LYS A 159 2.92 11.57 27.54
C LYS A 159 2.34 11.50 26.13
N TYR A 160 1.03 11.66 26.04
CA TYR A 160 0.35 11.90 24.77
C TYR A 160 0.50 13.36 24.32
N SER A 161 0.42 13.57 23.01
CA SER A 161 0.35 14.89 22.39
C SER A 161 -0.83 15.70 22.94
N SER A 162 -0.65 17.01 23.05
CA SER A 162 -1.77 17.89 23.40
C SER A 162 -2.78 17.98 22.25
N ASP A 163 -4.02 18.31 22.58
CA ASP A 163 -5.10 18.39 21.58
C ASP A 163 -4.81 19.44 20.52
N ALA A 164 -4.17 20.56 20.92
CA ALA A 164 -3.71 21.58 19.98
C ALA A 164 -2.65 21.07 18.99
N VAL A 165 -1.78 20.14 19.42
CA VAL A 165 -0.81 19.46 18.53
C VAL A 165 -1.53 18.55 17.55
N ILE A 166 -2.48 17.75 18.02
CA ILE A 166 -3.23 16.83 17.17
C ILE A 166 -4.02 17.62 16.11
N LYS A 167 -4.71 18.70 16.53
CA LYS A 167 -5.53 19.57 15.65
C LYS A 167 -4.75 20.26 14.53
N ARG A 168 -3.47 20.59 14.77
CA ARG A 168 -2.61 21.20 13.72
C ARG A 168 -1.96 20.16 12.79
N THR A 169 -1.87 18.90 13.22
CA THR A 169 -1.12 17.86 12.50
C THR A 169 -2.01 17.04 11.57
N LEU A 170 -3.27 16.81 11.93
CA LEU A 170 -4.18 15.93 11.19
C LEU A 170 -5.25 16.71 10.44
N SER A 171 -5.61 16.24 9.23
CA SER A 171 -6.79 16.75 8.51
C SER A 171 -8.11 16.29 9.14
N ASP A 172 -8.11 15.16 9.85
CA ASP A 172 -9.21 14.62 10.65
C ASP A 172 -8.78 14.59 12.13
N PRO A 173 -8.87 15.74 12.83
CA PRO A 173 -8.40 15.86 14.20
C PRO A 173 -9.27 15.07 15.18
N GLU A 174 -10.57 14.93 14.92
CA GLU A 174 -11.50 14.20 15.77
C GLU A 174 -11.13 12.72 15.87
N ARG A 175 -10.71 12.10 14.75
CA ARG A 175 -10.14 10.74 14.78
C ARG A 175 -8.88 10.65 15.63
N GLY A 176 -8.00 11.65 15.58
CA GLY A 176 -6.79 11.71 16.42
C GLY A 176 -7.10 11.83 17.91
N LEU A 177 -8.03 12.73 18.29
CA LEU A 177 -8.45 12.93 19.67
C LEU A 177 -9.15 11.69 20.23
N SER A 178 -10.04 11.07 19.46
CA SER A 178 -10.71 9.83 19.83
C SER A 178 -9.71 8.68 20.02
N PHE A 179 -8.67 8.61 19.18
CA PHE A 179 -7.64 7.60 19.33
C PHE A 179 -6.78 7.83 20.58
N LYS A 180 -6.47 9.10 20.91
CA LYS A 180 -5.78 9.47 22.15
C LYS A 180 -6.58 9.03 23.39
N GLU A 181 -7.87 9.32 23.42
CA GLU A 181 -8.74 8.93 24.53
C GLU A 181 -8.86 7.40 24.65
N PHE A 182 -8.99 6.72 23.51
CA PHE A 182 -8.95 5.26 23.45
C PHE A 182 -7.66 4.72 24.08
N LEU A 183 -6.49 5.23 23.68
CA LEU A 183 -5.21 4.78 24.25
C LEU A 183 -5.13 5.02 25.75
N ALA A 184 -5.44 6.24 26.21
CA ALA A 184 -5.31 6.65 27.61
C ALA A 184 -6.20 5.86 28.58
N THR A 185 -7.29 5.26 28.08
CA THR A 185 -8.21 4.45 28.89
C THR A 185 -8.02 2.95 28.67
N HIS A 186 -7.19 2.54 27.72
CA HIS A 186 -7.07 1.13 27.33
C HIS A 186 -6.09 0.36 28.23
N PRO A 187 -6.54 -0.71 28.92
CA PRO A 187 -5.74 -1.41 29.94
C PRO A 187 -4.45 -2.04 29.38
N ARG A 188 -4.40 -2.34 28.07
CA ARG A 188 -3.23 -2.98 27.43
C ARG A 188 -2.37 -2.05 26.58
N TYR A 189 -2.87 -0.85 26.27
CA TYR A 189 -2.26 0.03 25.26
C TYR A 189 -2.05 1.46 25.74
N ASP A 190 -2.41 1.81 26.97
CA ASP A 190 -1.97 3.07 27.53
C ASP A 190 -0.44 3.06 27.75
N VAL A 191 0.32 3.41 26.73
CA VAL A 191 1.79 3.38 26.71
C VAL A 191 2.45 4.44 27.60
N THR A 192 1.64 5.35 28.16
CA THR A 192 2.07 6.36 29.15
C THR A 192 1.86 5.89 30.58
N SER A 193 1.18 4.77 30.79
CA SER A 193 0.98 4.17 32.10
C SER A 193 2.28 3.62 32.69
N GLU A 194 2.42 3.69 34.02
CA GLU A 194 3.57 3.21 34.79
C GLU A 194 3.89 1.73 34.52
N GLN A 195 2.87 0.91 34.21
CA GLN A 195 3.03 -0.52 33.87
C GLN A 195 3.93 -0.76 32.64
N PHE A 196 4.15 0.26 31.81
CA PHE A 196 5.00 0.19 30.61
C PHE A 196 6.20 1.14 30.67
N SER A 197 6.51 1.70 31.84
CA SER A 197 7.65 2.63 32.04
C SER A 197 9.00 2.03 31.62
N THR A 198 9.17 0.71 31.77
CA THR A 198 10.41 0.00 31.42
C THR A 198 10.49 -0.43 29.95
N LEU A 199 9.41 -0.25 29.17
CA LEU A 199 9.40 -0.64 27.76
C LEU A 199 10.21 0.34 26.92
N SER A 200 10.91 -0.20 25.91
CA SER A 200 11.60 0.62 24.93
C SER A 200 10.60 1.48 24.13
N ALA A 201 11.08 2.57 23.52
CA ALA A 201 10.25 3.37 22.63
C ALA A 201 9.69 2.55 21.44
N THR A 202 10.45 1.57 20.96
CA THR A 202 10.00 0.66 19.88
C THR A 202 8.87 -0.26 20.35
N ASP A 203 8.95 -0.79 21.57
CA ASP A 203 7.90 -1.63 22.16
C ASP A 203 6.62 -0.84 22.43
N LYS A 204 6.77 0.39 22.97
CA LYS A 204 5.65 1.33 23.14
C LYS A 204 5.02 1.63 21.77
N TRP A 205 5.82 1.96 20.75
CA TRP A 205 5.28 2.19 19.39
C TRP A 205 4.57 0.95 18.82
N THR A 206 5.12 -0.25 19.03
CA THR A 206 4.50 -1.52 18.62
C THR A 206 3.14 -1.75 19.30
N LYS A 207 3.03 -1.41 20.58
CA LYS A 207 1.75 -1.44 21.31
C LYS A 207 0.75 -0.45 20.72
N THR A 208 1.16 0.80 20.50
CA THR A 208 0.31 1.84 19.92
C THR A 208 -0.15 1.48 18.51
N SER A 209 0.71 0.84 17.71
CA SER A 209 0.32 0.37 16.37
C SER A 209 -0.77 -0.71 16.42
N LYS A 210 -0.64 -1.71 17.29
CA LYS A 210 -1.70 -2.73 17.51
C LYS A 210 -2.98 -2.11 18.06
N ALA A 211 -2.87 -1.12 18.93
CA ALA A 211 -4.02 -0.34 19.41
C ALA A 211 -4.72 0.38 18.25
N GLY A 212 -3.97 0.87 17.26
CA GLY A 212 -4.51 1.45 16.04
C GLY A 212 -5.34 0.46 15.22
N LEU A 213 -4.91 -0.81 15.12
CA LEU A 213 -5.70 -1.87 14.47
C LEU A 213 -7.01 -2.10 15.21
N GLU A 214 -6.94 -2.23 16.54
CA GLU A 214 -8.13 -2.46 17.38
C GLU A 214 -9.11 -1.29 17.30
N PHE A 215 -8.62 -0.07 17.46
CA PHE A 215 -9.40 1.15 17.32
C PHE A 215 -10.06 1.26 15.95
N GLN A 216 -9.31 1.00 14.88
CA GLN A 216 -9.84 1.08 13.52
C GLN A 216 -10.93 0.03 13.25
N THR A 217 -10.67 -1.22 13.62
CA THR A 217 -11.50 -2.37 13.23
C THR A 217 -12.65 -2.63 14.19
N LYS A 218 -12.47 -2.42 15.50
CA LYS A 218 -13.47 -2.73 16.53
C LYS A 218 -14.25 -1.51 17.00
N VAL A 219 -13.58 -0.37 17.20
CA VAL A 219 -14.22 0.86 17.70
C VAL A 219 -14.84 1.66 16.55
N ARG A 220 -14.04 2.01 15.53
CA ARG A 220 -14.52 2.78 14.37
C ARG A 220 -15.28 1.93 13.37
N GLN A 221 -15.06 0.61 13.37
CA GLN A 221 -15.60 -0.34 12.39
C GLN A 221 -15.33 0.10 10.94
N ARG A 222 -14.08 0.50 10.66
CA ARG A 222 -13.62 0.98 9.36
C ARG A 222 -12.53 0.09 8.78
N GLY A 223 -12.33 0.19 7.47
CA GLY A 223 -11.44 -0.68 6.71
C GLY A 223 -9.98 -0.53 7.11
N VAL A 224 -9.27 -1.65 7.08
CA VAL A 224 -7.82 -1.78 7.10
C VAL A 224 -7.43 -2.56 5.84
N ILE A 225 -6.57 -1.99 5.02
CA ILE A 225 -5.87 -2.75 3.98
C ILE A 225 -4.46 -3.04 4.49
N PHE A 226 -4.17 -4.32 4.74
CA PHE A 226 -2.90 -4.77 5.26
C PHE A 226 -2.04 -5.35 4.13
N CYS A 227 -0.98 -4.65 3.75
CA CYS A 227 -0.06 -5.09 2.69
C CYS A 227 0.85 -6.19 3.22
N VAL A 228 0.79 -7.39 2.62
CA VAL A 228 1.52 -8.59 3.05
C VAL A 228 2.69 -8.96 2.15
N ASP A 229 2.99 -8.17 1.11
CA ASP A 229 4.15 -8.41 0.26
C ASP A 229 5.43 -8.52 1.10
N LYS A 230 6.26 -9.53 0.80
CA LYS A 230 7.46 -9.94 1.55
C LYS A 230 7.21 -10.52 2.94
N LEU A 231 6.05 -10.32 3.56
CA LEU A 231 5.71 -10.96 4.83
C LEU A 231 5.26 -12.41 4.62
N ILE A 232 4.58 -12.69 3.52
CA ILE A 232 4.12 -14.04 3.18
C ILE A 232 5.28 -15.04 3.03
N ASP A 233 6.47 -14.56 2.67
CA ASP A 233 7.67 -15.39 2.50
C ASP A 233 8.37 -15.67 3.84
N SER A 234 7.98 -14.97 4.91
CA SER A 234 8.58 -15.04 6.24
C SER A 234 7.58 -15.43 7.33
N ILE A 235 6.49 -16.10 6.96
CA ILE A 235 5.47 -16.56 7.91
C ILE A 235 6.07 -17.45 9.01
N PRO A 236 6.99 -18.41 8.74
CA PRO A 236 7.64 -19.18 9.80
C PRO A 236 8.37 -18.32 10.84
N GLU A 237 9.17 -17.36 10.39
CA GLU A 237 9.94 -16.45 11.25
C GLU A 237 9.01 -15.50 12.02
N ILE A 238 7.95 -15.01 11.37
CA ILE A 238 6.88 -14.25 12.04
C ILE A 238 6.17 -15.12 13.08
N ALA A 239 5.97 -16.41 12.84
CA ALA A 239 5.34 -17.30 13.81
C ALA A 239 6.25 -17.55 15.03
N THR A 240 7.53 -17.86 14.79
CA THR A 240 8.51 -18.16 15.84
C THR A 240 9.06 -16.91 16.53
N LYS A 241 8.84 -15.72 15.94
CA LYS A 241 9.43 -14.44 16.35
C LYS A 241 10.95 -14.40 16.14
N ASP A 242 11.40 -15.09 15.11
CA ASP A 242 12.79 -15.07 14.67
C ASP A 242 13.11 -13.74 13.97
N ASP A 243 14.24 -13.11 14.30
CA ASP A 243 14.59 -11.78 13.81
C ASP A 243 15.33 -11.80 12.47
N GLU A 244 15.81 -12.97 12.00
CA GLU A 244 16.59 -13.09 10.76
C GLU A 244 15.86 -12.56 9.51
N ASN A 245 14.52 -12.67 9.46
CA ASN A 245 13.70 -12.25 8.30
C ASN A 245 12.47 -11.42 8.71
N HIS A 246 12.66 -10.35 9.50
CA HIS A 246 11.58 -9.45 9.94
C HIS A 246 10.53 -10.09 10.87
N GLY A 247 10.75 -11.29 11.41
CA GLY A 247 9.79 -11.95 12.28
C GLY A 247 9.56 -11.23 13.61
N ASP A 248 10.46 -10.34 14.05
CA ASP A 248 10.22 -9.42 15.18
C ASP A 248 9.92 -7.97 14.78
N ALA A 249 9.76 -7.68 13.48
CA ALA A 249 9.37 -6.34 13.04
C ALA A 249 8.00 -5.95 13.59
N ILE A 250 7.74 -4.65 13.71
CA ILE A 250 6.46 -4.15 14.24
C ILE A 250 5.28 -4.66 13.40
N THR A 251 5.45 -4.73 12.08
CA THR A 251 4.47 -5.29 11.16
C THR A 251 4.24 -6.79 11.35
N ALA A 252 5.24 -7.56 11.81
CA ALA A 252 5.04 -8.95 12.21
C ALA A 252 4.19 -9.05 13.49
N HIS A 253 4.38 -8.14 14.45
CA HIS A 253 3.52 -8.06 15.65
C HIS A 253 2.07 -7.71 15.31
N GLU A 254 1.87 -6.83 14.34
CA GLU A 254 0.56 -6.47 13.79
C GLU A 254 -0.11 -7.66 13.08
N LEU A 255 0.61 -8.36 12.20
CA LEU A 255 0.07 -9.52 11.48
C LEU A 255 -0.30 -10.66 12.46
N ARG A 256 0.56 -10.95 13.44
CA ARG A 256 0.23 -11.87 14.54
C ARG A 256 -0.98 -11.40 15.34
N TRP A 257 -1.16 -10.09 15.52
CA TRP A 257 -2.35 -9.56 16.18
C TRP A 257 -3.60 -9.86 15.36
N ILE A 258 -3.59 -9.62 14.04
CA ILE A 258 -4.73 -9.95 13.18
C ILE A 258 -5.01 -11.45 13.22
N TYR A 259 -3.97 -12.29 13.14
CA TYR A 259 -4.12 -13.75 13.24
C TYR A 259 -4.84 -14.17 14.53
N ARG A 260 -4.46 -13.64 15.71
CA ARG A 260 -5.11 -13.98 16.99
C ARG A 260 -6.58 -13.59 17.09
N HIS A 261 -7.03 -12.65 16.27
CA HIS A 261 -8.41 -12.15 16.26
C HIS A 261 -9.15 -12.51 14.95
N ARG A 262 -8.58 -13.37 14.10
CA ARG A 262 -9.11 -13.71 12.75
C ARG A 262 -10.51 -14.32 12.75
N HIS A 263 -10.95 -14.84 13.90
CA HIS A 263 -12.29 -15.41 14.05
C HIS A 263 -13.35 -14.40 14.48
N GLU A 264 -12.97 -13.16 14.83
CA GLU A 264 -13.91 -12.10 15.16
C GLU A 264 -14.53 -11.48 13.91
N GLU A 265 -15.83 -11.24 13.94
CA GLU A 265 -16.57 -10.66 12.81
C GLU A 265 -16.11 -9.23 12.47
N SER A 266 -15.71 -8.44 13.47
CA SER A 266 -15.13 -7.11 13.26
C SER A 266 -13.85 -7.17 12.42
N ILE A 267 -13.01 -8.19 12.63
CA ILE A 267 -11.75 -8.36 11.92
C ILE A 267 -11.99 -8.91 10.52
N LYS A 268 -12.83 -9.94 10.37
CA LYS A 268 -13.19 -10.50 9.05
C LYS A 268 -13.81 -9.45 8.14
N LYS A 269 -14.69 -8.60 8.68
CA LYS A 269 -15.40 -7.56 7.92
C LYS A 269 -14.51 -6.37 7.56
N ASN A 270 -13.62 -5.97 8.48
CA ASN A 270 -12.91 -4.69 8.37
C ASN A 270 -11.44 -4.82 7.98
N VAL A 271 -10.85 -6.02 7.93
CA VAL A 271 -9.48 -6.22 7.44
C VAL A 271 -9.53 -6.88 6.07
N SER A 272 -8.84 -6.30 5.09
CA SER A 272 -8.52 -6.93 3.82
C SER A 272 -7.01 -7.02 3.65
N PHE A 273 -6.51 -8.08 3.04
CA PHE A 273 -5.10 -8.21 2.74
C PHE A 273 -4.79 -7.76 1.32
N SER A 274 -3.63 -7.14 1.13
CA SER A 274 -3.12 -6.74 -0.18
C SER A 274 -1.84 -7.51 -0.50
N LEU A 275 -1.80 -8.18 -1.65
CA LEU A 275 -0.63 -8.89 -2.16
C LEU A 275 -0.42 -8.51 -3.63
N GLY A 276 0.71 -7.89 -3.96
CA GLY A 276 0.96 -7.35 -5.30
C GLY A 276 -0.04 -6.27 -5.70
N GLY A 277 -0.62 -5.56 -4.71
CA GLY A 277 -1.69 -4.59 -4.91
C GLY A 277 -3.08 -5.19 -5.17
N ARG A 278 -3.21 -6.52 -5.26
CA ARG A 278 -4.49 -7.22 -5.35
C ARG A 278 -5.07 -7.48 -3.97
N LEU A 279 -6.39 -7.43 -3.84
CA LEU A 279 -7.06 -7.84 -2.60
C LEU A 279 -7.11 -9.37 -2.52
N VAL A 280 -6.71 -9.92 -1.37
CA VAL A 280 -6.73 -11.37 -1.11
C VAL A 280 -7.48 -11.67 0.18
N SER A 281 -8.05 -12.87 0.27
CA SER A 281 -8.84 -13.27 1.42
C SER A 281 -7.98 -13.55 2.65
N HIS A 282 -8.61 -13.58 3.83
CA HIS A 282 -7.96 -14.03 5.06
C HIS A 282 -7.41 -15.44 4.92
N ASP A 283 -8.17 -16.34 4.29
CA ASP A 283 -7.75 -17.72 4.06
C ASP A 283 -6.49 -17.80 3.20
N THR A 284 -6.34 -16.95 2.18
CA THR A 284 -5.11 -16.90 1.37
C THR A 284 -3.87 -16.62 2.22
N VAL A 285 -3.97 -15.78 3.26
CA VAL A 285 -2.83 -15.41 4.11
C VAL A 285 -2.65 -16.37 5.28
N PHE A 286 -3.75 -16.82 5.90
CA PHE A 286 -3.71 -17.62 7.12
C PHE A 286 -3.69 -19.13 6.91
N SER A 287 -3.85 -19.60 5.66
CA SER A 287 -3.56 -20.99 5.27
C SER A 287 -2.09 -21.23 4.87
N LEU A 288 -1.27 -20.17 4.80
CA LEU A 288 0.15 -20.30 4.47
C LEU A 288 0.89 -21.13 5.53
N ARG A 289 1.82 -21.96 5.07
CA ARG A 289 2.69 -22.78 5.92
C ARG A 289 3.50 -21.90 6.88
N GLY A 290 3.68 -22.35 8.11
CA GLY A 290 4.40 -21.64 9.16
C GLY A 290 3.48 -21.11 10.26
N TRP A 291 2.20 -20.84 9.96
CA TRP A 291 1.22 -20.48 10.98
C TRP A 291 0.97 -21.60 12.00
N ASP A 292 1.19 -22.86 11.62
CA ASP A 292 1.18 -24.02 12.50
C ASP A 292 2.25 -23.97 13.59
N LEU A 293 3.34 -23.22 13.37
CA LEU A 293 4.36 -22.95 14.40
C LEU A 293 3.90 -21.89 15.40
N TYR A 294 2.89 -21.09 15.07
CA TYR A 294 2.43 -19.99 15.91
C TYR A 294 1.44 -20.47 16.97
N HIS A 295 1.92 -20.52 18.21
CA HIS A 295 1.10 -20.89 19.36
C HIS A 295 0.79 -19.65 20.20
N PRO A 296 -0.34 -18.94 19.96
CA PRO A 296 -0.65 -17.74 20.69
C PRO A 296 -0.98 -18.05 22.15
N LYS A 297 -0.43 -17.26 23.09
CA LYS A 297 -0.76 -17.37 24.53
C LYS A 297 -2.24 -17.15 24.85
N SER A 298 -2.95 -16.47 23.97
CA SER A 298 -4.40 -16.27 24.03
C SER A 298 -4.94 -16.16 22.61
N GLU A 299 -5.87 -17.04 22.24
CA GLU A 299 -6.67 -16.90 21.03
C GLU A 299 -8.03 -16.31 21.43
N GLN A 300 -8.42 -15.17 20.83
CA GLN A 300 -9.74 -14.61 21.11
C GLN A 300 -10.76 -15.40 20.29
N ARG A 301 -11.45 -16.34 20.96
CA ARG A 301 -12.62 -16.99 20.39
C ARG A 301 -13.70 -15.94 20.15
N ALA A 302 -14.47 -16.09 19.07
CA ALA A 302 -15.62 -15.24 18.80
C ALA A 302 -16.51 -15.18 20.05
N GLN A 303 -16.66 -14.00 20.63
CA GLN A 303 -17.69 -13.77 21.64
C GLN A 303 -19.04 -13.84 20.92
N PRO A 304 -19.99 -14.70 21.34
CA PRO A 304 -21.34 -14.66 20.78
C PRO A 304 -21.90 -13.25 21.01
N ILE A 305 -22.42 -12.65 19.94
CA ILE A 305 -23.15 -11.39 20.00
C ILE A 305 -24.26 -11.57 21.04
N PRO A 306 -24.35 -10.74 22.10
CA PRO A 306 -25.47 -10.81 23.01
C PRO A 306 -26.76 -10.59 22.21
N LEU A 307 -27.67 -11.57 22.24
CA LEU A 307 -29.03 -11.35 21.78
C LEU A 307 -29.59 -10.18 22.59
N ALA A 308 -29.88 -9.07 21.91
CA ALA A 308 -30.63 -7.99 22.49
C ALA A 308 -32.00 -8.54 22.91
N VAL A 309 -32.32 -8.40 24.20
CA VAL A 309 -33.65 -8.64 24.77
C VAL A 309 -34.48 -7.38 24.58
#